data_AF-A0AAD6HXL7-F1
#
_entry.id   AF-A0AAD6HXL7-F1
#
_cell.length_a   1.000
_cell.length_b   1.000
_cell.length_c   1.000
_cell.angle_alpha   90.00
_cell.angle_beta   90.00
_cell.angle_gamma   90.00
#
_symmetry.space_group_name_H-M   'P 1'
#
loop_
_entity.id
_entity.type
_entity.pdbx_description
1 polymer ?
#
loop_
_entity_poly.entity_id
_entity_poly.type
_entity_poly.pdbx_seq_one_letter_code
_entity_poly.pdbx_strand_id
1 'polypeptide(L)'
;MEDGPIPDFVELGDRFILAFDPAYDTLESIRSRSSFLFNAICAIGCAVKNEEGSRLPQRLNLELKKCLNVVFLRKTGDLNLEAVQALQVVSCYSTDRTILISFANRIAMDLGIPYAYEQLIKRLIQMGDQVSSPDANGLDIEYSLMRKTRTWFSLMILDQLSRLYQDKWRDFTFDGDARRCRTLLNHGFLTRQDLRLLSQVELLVLQAKLSKTFADAHERGQEMMNIARNCRLDLDIWYDDWARIMESSAFLSPETPSMLVGLQMQRSWTEVMCLCRAIRSTGIEDITAMPAEERELLEMAKKPLKEHQMTMCANVEHYLCWFRHAIDYVWAKCTFSFLLGLKIRRLLPDTDEDSLLLLSQGRDLLLKLQRIGTIGGGSNSKSYLHVFHTTIEKYWRSLGQQQIFNDSAASTSPDIWQVFDAQLDLDLFIPEQFVLEWDFPGLTLFESPSYWVDFLDEVINDS
;
A
#
# COMPACT_ATOMS: atom_id res chain seq x y z
N MET A 1 -2.84 3.89 39.12
CA MET A 1 -3.86 3.73 38.07
C MET A 1 -3.17 4.03 36.75
N GLU A 2 -2.15 3.22 36.42
CA GLU A 2 -0.98 3.73 35.70
C GLU A 2 -0.71 3.09 34.32
N ASP A 3 -1.47 2.10 33.89
CA ASP A 3 -1.37 1.59 32.52
C ASP A 3 -2.77 1.34 31.94
N GLY A 4 -3.35 2.39 31.37
CA GLY A 4 -4.56 2.29 30.55
C GLY A 4 -4.24 1.89 29.10
N PRO A 5 -5.22 1.49 28.27
CA PRO A 5 -5.03 0.99 26.89
C PRO A 5 -4.68 2.09 25.85
N ILE A 6 -3.92 3.11 26.25
CA ILE A 6 -3.83 4.42 25.60
C ILE A 6 -2.40 4.85 25.13
N PRO A 7 -1.26 4.25 25.54
CA PRO A 7 0.07 4.74 25.11
C PRO A 7 0.37 4.71 23.61
N ASP A 8 -0.33 3.90 22.81
CA ASP A 8 0.13 3.56 21.46
C ASP A 8 -0.46 4.41 20.31
N PHE A 9 -1.27 5.44 20.59
CA PHE A 9 -1.74 6.33 19.50
C PHE A 9 -0.58 7.07 18.83
N VAL A 10 0.43 7.46 19.61
CA VAL A 10 1.66 8.08 19.06
C VAL A 10 2.35 7.08 18.13
N GLU A 11 2.41 5.79 18.48
CA GLU A 11 3.03 4.77 17.62
C GLU A 11 2.22 4.45 16.35
N LEU A 12 0.87 4.46 16.44
CA LEU A 12 -0.05 4.26 15.31
C LEU A 12 -0.05 5.44 14.33
N GLY A 13 -0.08 6.67 14.86
CA GLY A 13 -0.06 7.91 14.10
C GLY A 13 1.26 8.14 13.38
N ASP A 14 2.38 7.94 14.09
CA ASP A 14 3.71 8.32 13.60
C ASP A 14 4.18 7.57 12.34
N ARG A 15 3.58 6.40 12.06
CA ARG A 15 4.05 5.50 10.99
C ARG A 15 3.04 5.32 9.86
N PHE A 16 1.74 5.30 10.16
CA PHE A 16 0.74 4.92 9.18
C PHE A 16 -0.34 5.99 8.92
N ILE A 17 -0.55 6.93 9.84
CA ILE A 17 -1.54 8.01 9.68
C ILE A 17 -0.84 9.37 9.79
N LEU A 18 -0.34 9.84 8.66
CA LEU A 18 0.57 10.99 8.56
C LEU A 18 -0.16 12.36 8.61
N ALA A 19 -1.29 12.43 9.32
CA ALA A 19 -2.12 13.64 9.43
C ALA A 19 -1.90 14.43 10.72
N PHE A 20 -1.27 13.81 11.73
CA PHE A 20 -1.20 14.34 13.09
C PHE A 20 0.13 15.04 13.38
N ASP A 21 0.09 16.02 14.28
CA ASP A 21 1.27 16.69 14.82
C ASP A 21 1.53 16.22 16.26
N PRO A 22 2.61 15.45 16.53
CA PRO A 22 2.88 14.95 17.87
C PRO A 22 3.00 16.03 18.95
N ALA A 23 3.38 17.26 18.59
CA ALA A 23 3.53 18.35 19.56
C ALA A 23 2.18 18.91 20.04
N TYR A 24 1.11 18.69 19.28
CA TYR A 24 -0.20 19.32 19.52
C TYR A 24 -1.36 18.34 19.58
N ASP A 25 -1.34 17.31 18.74
CA ASP A 25 -2.33 16.24 18.68
C ASP A 25 -2.03 15.20 19.79
N THR A 26 -1.83 15.67 21.02
CA THR A 26 -1.80 14.83 22.22
C THR A 26 -3.19 14.29 22.51
N LEU A 27 -3.28 13.18 23.24
CA LEU A 27 -4.56 12.56 23.57
C LEU A 27 -5.49 13.49 24.36
N GLU A 28 -4.95 14.29 25.28
CA GLU A 28 -5.71 15.28 26.04
C GLU A 28 -6.23 16.42 25.14
N SER A 29 -5.36 16.94 24.27
CA SER A 29 -5.72 17.94 23.26
C SER A 29 -6.80 17.42 22.31
N ILE A 30 -6.66 16.20 21.80
CA ILE A 30 -7.66 15.58 20.92
C ILE A 30 -8.98 15.38 21.66
N ARG A 31 -8.95 14.85 22.90
CA ARG A 31 -10.15 14.60 23.70
C ARG A 31 -10.94 15.87 23.96
N SER A 32 -10.25 16.97 24.24
CA SER A 32 -10.90 18.28 24.47
C SER A 32 -11.50 18.89 23.20
N ARG A 33 -10.91 18.63 22.02
CA ARG A 33 -11.37 19.19 20.74
C ARG A 33 -12.42 18.35 20.02
N SER A 34 -12.34 17.02 20.13
CA SER A 34 -13.25 16.11 19.42
C SER A 34 -13.38 14.76 20.10
N SER A 35 -14.57 14.51 20.65
CA SER A 35 -14.95 13.19 21.17
C SER A 35 -14.99 12.12 20.08
N PHE A 36 -15.37 12.47 18.85
CA PHE A 36 -15.44 11.52 17.75
C PHE A 36 -14.05 11.04 17.32
N LEU A 37 -13.10 11.95 17.14
CA LEU A 37 -11.71 11.60 16.82
C LEU A 37 -11.08 10.79 17.96
N PHE A 38 -11.27 11.23 19.21
CA PHE A 38 -10.79 10.50 20.37
C PHE A 38 -11.35 9.06 20.42
N ASN A 39 -12.66 8.89 20.21
CA ASN A 39 -13.28 7.57 20.20
C ASN A 39 -12.76 6.69 19.05
N ALA A 40 -12.53 7.26 17.86
CA ALA A 40 -11.95 6.53 16.73
C ALA A 40 -10.55 6.02 17.08
N ILE A 41 -9.70 6.87 17.62
CA ILE A 41 -8.34 6.53 18.07
C ILE A 41 -8.37 5.43 19.12
N CYS A 42 -9.19 5.57 20.17
CA CYS A 42 -9.28 4.57 21.23
C CYS A 42 -9.81 3.23 20.73
N ALA A 43 -10.82 3.24 19.85
CA ALA A 43 -11.39 2.01 19.30
C ALA A 43 -10.36 1.26 18.44
N ILE A 44 -9.64 1.96 17.56
CA ILE A 44 -8.60 1.37 16.72
C ILE A 44 -7.39 0.93 17.56
N GLY A 45 -6.89 1.77 18.47
CA GLY A 45 -5.78 1.43 19.35
C GLY A 45 -6.07 0.18 20.20
N CYS A 46 -7.29 0.08 20.73
CA CYS A 46 -7.73 -1.11 21.46
C CYS A 46 -7.82 -2.35 20.56
N ALA A 47 -8.30 -2.21 19.33
CA ALA A 47 -8.38 -3.29 18.35
C ALA A 47 -6.99 -3.82 17.94
N VAL A 48 -5.99 -2.93 17.86
CA VAL A 48 -4.60 -3.27 17.53
C VAL A 48 -3.90 -3.99 18.70
N LYS A 49 -4.09 -3.50 19.94
CA LYS A 49 -3.52 -4.12 21.15
C LYS A 49 -4.08 -5.53 21.43
N ASN A 50 -5.26 -5.86 20.91
CA ASN A 50 -5.91 -7.17 20.91
C ASN A 50 -5.48 -8.08 22.08
N GLU A 51 -5.99 -7.80 23.28
CA GLU A 51 -5.79 -8.66 24.45
C GLU A 51 -6.71 -9.88 24.33
N GLU A 52 -6.13 -11.09 24.31
CA GLU A 52 -6.88 -12.34 24.12
C GLU A 52 -8.04 -12.46 25.11
N GLY A 53 -9.25 -12.73 24.59
CA GLY A 53 -10.47 -12.89 25.38
C GLY A 53 -11.19 -11.59 25.77
N SER A 54 -10.62 -10.41 25.48
CA SER A 54 -11.27 -9.13 25.78
C SER A 54 -12.45 -8.85 24.85
N ARG A 55 -13.60 -8.45 25.43
CA ARG A 55 -14.78 -7.97 24.68
C ARG A 55 -14.75 -6.47 24.39
N LEU A 56 -13.72 -5.77 24.90
CA LEU A 56 -13.61 -4.32 24.80
C LEU A 56 -13.47 -3.83 23.35
N PRO A 57 -12.64 -4.44 22.48
CA PRO A 57 -12.52 -4.00 21.09
C PRO A 57 -13.86 -4.07 20.34
N GLN A 58 -14.65 -5.15 20.48
CA GLN A 58 -15.95 -5.24 19.81
C GLN A 58 -16.93 -4.17 20.32
N ARG A 59 -16.91 -3.88 21.62
CA ARG A 59 -17.78 -2.85 22.22
C ARG A 59 -17.41 -1.45 21.72
N LEU A 60 -16.12 -1.10 21.72
CA LEU A 60 -15.66 0.19 21.21
C LEU A 60 -15.93 0.35 19.72
N ASN A 61 -15.75 -0.70 18.92
CA ASN A 61 -16.08 -0.69 17.50
C ASN A 61 -17.60 -0.47 17.28
N LEU A 62 -18.46 -1.11 18.07
CA LEU A 62 -19.91 -0.89 18.00
C LEU A 62 -20.28 0.57 18.33
N GLU A 63 -19.70 1.15 19.37
CA GLU A 63 -19.93 2.56 19.73
C GLU A 63 -19.39 3.52 18.65
N LEU A 64 -18.23 3.21 18.07
CA LEU A 64 -17.68 3.96 16.94
C LEU A 64 -18.62 3.93 15.73
N LYS A 65 -19.20 2.77 15.40
CA LYS A 65 -20.21 2.64 14.32
C LYS A 65 -21.44 3.50 14.58
N LYS A 66 -21.92 3.58 15.83
CA LYS A 66 -23.01 4.50 16.19
C LYS A 66 -22.61 5.96 15.99
N CYS A 67 -21.39 6.33 16.39
CA CYS A 67 -20.87 7.68 16.17
C CYS A 67 -20.77 8.02 14.67
N LEU A 68 -20.30 7.08 13.84
CA LEU A 68 -20.25 7.23 12.39
C LEU A 68 -21.64 7.49 11.79
N ASN A 69 -22.65 6.75 12.21
CA ASN A 69 -24.03 6.98 11.75
C ASN A 69 -24.51 8.40 12.07
N VAL A 70 -24.21 8.91 13.27
CA VAL A 70 -24.54 10.30 13.63
C VAL A 70 -23.79 11.28 12.73
N VAL A 71 -22.50 11.05 12.48
CA VAL A 71 -21.68 11.92 11.61
C VAL A 71 -22.18 11.92 10.17
N PHE A 72 -22.59 10.76 9.62
CA PHE A 72 -23.16 10.65 8.28
C PHE A 72 -24.49 11.39 8.10
N LEU A 73 -25.28 11.54 9.17
CA LEU A 73 -26.56 12.25 9.13
C LEU A 73 -26.42 13.78 9.24
N ARG A 74 -25.24 14.28 9.62
CA ARG A 74 -24.98 15.72 9.74
C ARG A 74 -24.67 16.33 8.37
N LYS A 75 -24.99 17.63 8.22
CA LYS A 75 -24.54 18.39 7.05
C LYS A 75 -23.01 18.48 7.10
N THR A 76 -22.38 18.21 5.97
CA THR A 76 -20.92 18.16 5.83
C THR A 76 -20.24 19.47 6.23
N GLY A 77 -20.87 20.62 5.96
CA GLY A 77 -20.36 21.95 6.35
C GLY A 77 -20.40 22.25 7.86
N ASP A 78 -21.15 21.47 8.66
CA ASP A 78 -21.23 21.64 10.12
C ASP A 78 -20.16 20.82 10.87
N LEU A 79 -19.36 20.05 10.14
CA LEU A 79 -18.29 19.22 10.68
C LEU A 79 -16.98 20.02 10.77
N ASN A 80 -15.96 19.44 11.40
CA ASN A 80 -14.67 20.09 11.63
C ASN A 80 -13.52 19.26 11.07
N LEU A 81 -12.30 19.81 11.19
CA LEU A 81 -11.07 19.14 10.78
C LEU A 81 -10.94 17.75 11.45
N GLU A 82 -11.25 17.68 12.73
CA GLU A 82 -11.14 16.46 13.53
C GLU A 82 -12.09 15.36 13.04
N ALA A 83 -13.23 15.69 12.44
CA ALA A 83 -14.11 14.71 11.81
C ALA A 83 -13.47 14.08 10.55
N VAL A 84 -12.75 14.87 9.75
CA VAL A 84 -11.97 14.37 8.61
C VAL A 84 -10.85 13.45 9.11
N GLN A 85 -10.10 13.89 10.12
CA GLN A 85 -9.02 13.09 10.74
C GLN A 85 -9.55 11.78 11.33
N ALA A 86 -10.72 11.80 11.96
CA ALA A 86 -11.34 10.60 12.52
C ALA A 86 -11.70 9.60 11.41
N LEU A 87 -12.30 10.07 10.32
CA LEU A 87 -12.62 9.22 9.17
C LEU A 87 -11.37 8.63 8.51
N GLN A 88 -10.27 9.39 8.44
CA GLN A 88 -8.97 8.86 7.98
C GLN A 88 -8.53 7.69 8.87
N VAL A 89 -8.50 7.88 10.19
CA VAL A 89 -8.12 6.82 11.16
C VAL A 89 -8.98 5.58 10.98
N VAL A 90 -10.31 5.73 10.89
CA VAL A 90 -11.21 4.59 10.73
C VAL A 90 -11.01 3.88 9.38
N SER A 91 -10.82 4.64 8.29
CA SER A 91 -10.69 4.07 6.95
C SER A 91 -9.46 3.16 6.78
N CYS A 92 -8.39 3.44 7.52
CA CYS A 92 -7.17 2.63 7.50
C CYS A 92 -7.37 1.17 7.93
N TYR A 93 -8.41 0.89 8.74
CA TYR A 93 -8.66 -0.40 9.38
C TYR A 93 -10.10 -0.91 9.15
N SER A 94 -10.79 -0.42 8.11
CA SER A 94 -12.18 -0.75 7.82
C SER A 94 -12.36 -1.34 6.43
N THR A 95 -13.19 -2.36 6.31
CA THR A 95 -13.68 -2.86 5.00
C THR A 95 -14.41 -1.80 4.18
N ASP A 96 -15.03 -0.82 4.83
CA ASP A 96 -15.81 0.25 4.18
C ASP A 96 -14.94 1.47 3.81
N ARG A 97 -13.61 1.29 3.70
CA ARG A 97 -12.62 2.36 3.53
C ARG A 97 -12.97 3.35 2.42
N THR A 98 -13.39 2.87 1.25
CA THR A 98 -13.65 3.70 0.06
C THR A 98 -14.80 4.67 0.29
N ILE A 99 -15.83 4.24 1.03
CA ILE A 99 -16.99 5.08 1.39
C ILE A 99 -16.55 6.11 2.43
N LEU A 100 -15.83 5.67 3.48
CA LEU A 100 -15.32 6.55 4.53
C LEU A 100 -14.41 7.65 3.97
N ILE A 101 -13.49 7.29 3.08
CA ILE A 101 -12.58 8.24 2.41
C ILE A 101 -13.36 9.17 1.48
N SER A 102 -14.31 8.65 0.72
CA SER A 102 -15.17 9.50 -0.15
C SER A 102 -15.95 10.54 0.66
N PHE A 103 -16.45 10.16 1.84
CA PHE A 103 -17.15 11.06 2.75
C PHE A 103 -16.20 12.07 3.40
N ALA A 104 -15.02 11.63 3.86
CA ALA A 104 -13.97 12.49 4.38
C ALA A 104 -13.52 13.54 3.34
N ASN A 105 -13.35 13.13 2.07
CA ASN A 105 -13.06 14.02 0.96
C ASN A 105 -14.15 15.08 0.79
N ARG A 106 -15.43 14.68 0.85
CA ARG A 106 -16.54 15.63 0.74
C ARG A 106 -16.50 16.68 1.86
N ILE A 107 -16.30 16.25 3.10
CA ILE A 107 -16.18 17.17 4.24
C ILE A 107 -14.97 18.10 4.05
N ALA A 108 -13.82 17.56 3.66
CA ALA A 108 -12.62 18.37 3.45
C ALA A 108 -12.81 19.46 2.40
N MET A 109 -13.50 19.13 1.28
CA MET A 109 -13.86 20.10 0.24
C MET A 109 -14.83 21.16 0.77
N ASP A 110 -15.90 20.76 1.47
CA ASP A 110 -16.89 21.70 2.03
C ASP A 110 -16.27 22.63 3.11
N LEU A 111 -15.21 22.17 3.81
CA LEU A 111 -14.43 22.97 4.77
C LEU A 111 -13.31 23.81 4.14
N GLY A 112 -13.10 23.71 2.82
CA GLY A 112 -12.02 24.43 2.13
C GLY A 112 -10.61 24.01 2.56
N ILE A 113 -10.44 22.79 3.10
CA ILE A 113 -9.14 22.23 3.50
C ILE A 113 -8.11 22.21 2.36
N PRO A 114 -8.46 21.86 1.10
CA PRO A 114 -7.49 21.83 0.00
C PRO A 114 -6.76 23.16 -0.23
N TYR A 115 -7.42 24.28 0.04
CA TYR A 115 -6.84 25.62 -0.13
C TYR A 115 -5.82 25.97 0.95
N ALA A 116 -5.67 25.17 2.00
CA ALA A 116 -4.76 25.46 3.10
C ALA A 116 -3.30 25.43 2.65
N TYR A 117 -2.94 24.48 1.78
CA TYR A 117 -1.58 24.37 1.24
C TYR A 117 -1.20 25.60 0.42
N GLU A 118 -2.05 26.01 -0.52
CA GLU A 118 -1.81 27.20 -1.34
C GLU A 118 -1.71 28.48 -0.50
N GLN A 119 -2.54 28.61 0.53
CA GLN A 119 -2.45 29.72 1.49
C GLN A 119 -1.13 29.70 2.26
N LEU A 120 -0.69 28.52 2.70
CA LEU A 120 0.57 28.34 3.43
C LEU A 120 1.78 28.73 2.56
N ILE A 121 1.82 28.27 1.31
CA ILE A 121 2.89 28.62 0.37
C ILE A 121 2.89 30.12 0.07
N LYS A 122 1.73 30.74 -0.16
CA LYS A 122 1.64 32.20 -0.38
C LYS A 122 2.21 32.99 0.78
N ARG A 123 1.92 32.57 2.03
CA ARG A 123 2.44 33.22 3.24
C ARG A 123 3.95 33.05 3.38
N LEU A 124 4.48 31.85 3.13
CA LEU A 124 5.92 31.58 3.14
C LEU A 124 6.67 32.50 2.17
N ILE A 125 6.16 32.66 0.95
CA ILE A 125 6.77 33.54 -0.07
C ILE A 125 6.72 35.00 0.38
N GLN A 126 5.60 35.44 0.97
CA GLN A 126 5.44 36.82 1.46
C GLN A 126 6.33 37.13 2.67
N MET A 127 6.57 36.16 3.55
CA MET A 127 7.44 36.31 4.73
C MET A 127 8.92 36.22 4.42
N GLY A 128 9.32 35.54 3.33
CA GLY A 128 10.71 35.46 2.88
C GLY A 128 11.38 36.83 2.61
N ASP A 129 10.60 37.90 2.49
CA ASP A 129 11.04 39.28 2.26
C ASP A 129 10.88 40.21 3.49
N GLN A 130 10.23 39.76 4.58
CA GLN A 130 9.89 40.61 5.73
C GLN A 130 10.49 40.04 7.03
N VAL A 131 11.48 40.73 7.60
CA VAL A 131 12.23 40.37 8.83
C VAL A 131 11.39 40.54 10.12
N SER A 132 10.09 40.78 10.01
CA SER A 132 9.22 40.93 11.18
C SER A 132 8.86 39.57 11.75
N SER A 133 9.21 39.33 13.02
CA SER A 133 8.75 38.16 13.77
C SER A 133 7.22 38.07 13.67
N PRO A 134 6.64 36.93 13.28
CA PRO A 134 5.19 36.81 13.18
C PRO A 134 4.55 37.02 14.56
N ASP A 135 3.53 37.88 14.60
CA ASP A 135 2.70 38.07 15.80
C ASP A 135 2.06 36.74 16.21
N ALA A 136 1.68 36.58 17.49
CA ALA A 136 1.09 35.35 18.02
C ALA A 136 -0.11 34.83 17.19
N ASN A 137 -0.96 35.73 16.71
CA ASN A 137 -2.08 35.38 15.81
C ASN A 137 -1.61 34.86 14.44
N GLY A 138 -0.47 35.33 13.93
CA GLY A 138 0.11 34.85 12.67
C GLY A 138 0.59 33.42 12.79
N LEU A 139 1.28 33.09 13.90
CA LEU A 139 1.73 31.74 14.21
C LEU A 139 0.56 30.76 14.35
N ASP A 140 -0.52 31.15 15.05
CA ASP A 140 -1.73 30.31 15.18
C ASP A 140 -2.39 29.99 13.83
N ILE A 141 -2.40 30.97 12.91
CA ILE A 141 -2.94 30.78 11.55
C ILE A 141 -2.07 29.82 10.75
N GLU A 142 -0.74 30.02 10.74
CA GLU A 142 0.20 29.12 10.06
C GLU A 142 0.12 27.71 10.60
N TYR A 143 0.01 27.57 11.92
CA TYR A 143 -0.15 26.30 12.59
C TYR A 143 -1.44 25.58 12.14
N SER A 144 -2.56 26.31 12.09
CA SER A 144 -3.84 25.80 11.57
C SER A 144 -3.74 25.36 10.10
N LEU A 145 -3.06 26.15 9.27
CA LEU A 145 -2.84 25.84 7.85
C LEU A 145 -1.97 24.59 7.67
N MET A 146 -0.94 24.42 8.48
CA MET A 146 -0.09 23.23 8.45
C MET A 146 -0.88 21.96 8.81
N ARG A 147 -1.71 21.99 9.87
CA ARG A 147 -2.57 20.86 10.25
C ARG A 147 -3.58 20.49 9.15
N LYS A 148 -4.20 21.49 8.52
CA LYS A 148 -5.10 21.27 7.37
C LYS A 148 -4.35 20.69 6.18
N THR A 149 -3.15 21.18 5.89
CA THR A 149 -2.28 20.66 4.81
C THR A 149 -1.91 19.21 5.04
N ARG A 150 -1.46 18.84 6.25
CA ARG A 150 -1.17 17.44 6.62
C ARG A 150 -2.37 16.53 6.44
N THR A 151 -3.52 16.98 6.94
CA THR A 151 -4.79 16.25 6.82
C THR A 151 -5.16 16.04 5.36
N TRP A 152 -5.03 17.07 4.53
CA TRP A 152 -5.31 16.99 3.09
C TRP A 152 -4.39 16.02 2.36
N PHE A 153 -3.09 16.17 2.52
CA PHE A 153 -2.09 15.30 1.88
C PHE A 153 -2.23 13.84 2.32
N SER A 154 -2.45 13.60 3.61
CA SER A 154 -2.70 12.25 4.11
C SER A 154 -4.00 11.68 3.53
N LEU A 155 -5.05 12.49 3.35
CA LEU A 155 -6.31 12.05 2.76
C LEU A 155 -6.15 11.68 1.29
N MET A 156 -5.39 12.48 0.55
CA MET A 156 -5.05 12.20 -0.85
C MET A 156 -4.31 10.86 -0.98
N ILE A 157 -3.32 10.62 -0.12
CA ILE A 157 -2.59 9.34 -0.11
C ILE A 157 -3.55 8.19 0.18
N LEU A 158 -4.46 8.31 1.17
CA LEU A 158 -5.40 7.25 1.49
C LEU A 158 -6.42 6.98 0.38
N ASP A 159 -6.96 8.02 -0.26
CA ASP A 159 -7.86 7.87 -1.41
C ASP A 159 -7.14 7.18 -2.56
N GLN A 160 -5.88 7.53 -2.77
CA GLN A 160 -5.06 6.84 -3.74
C GLN A 160 -4.87 5.38 -3.38
N LEU A 161 -4.36 5.05 -2.19
CA LEU A 161 -4.09 3.66 -1.81
C LEU A 161 -5.31 2.77 -2.01
N SER A 162 -6.51 3.30 -1.75
CA SER A 162 -7.78 2.58 -1.89
C SER A 162 -8.24 2.35 -3.34
N ARG A 163 -7.62 3.02 -4.32
CA ARG A 163 -8.03 2.98 -5.73
C ARG A 163 -6.87 2.91 -6.70
N LEU A 164 -5.63 2.79 -6.20
CA LEU A 164 -4.42 3.13 -6.93
C LEU A 164 -4.34 2.41 -8.26
N TYR A 165 -4.86 1.18 -8.32
CA TYR A 165 -4.78 0.29 -9.46
C TYR A 165 -6.08 0.12 -10.24
N GLN A 166 -7.17 0.74 -9.80
CA GLN A 166 -8.40 0.78 -10.57
C GLN A 166 -8.23 1.79 -11.72
N ASP A 167 -8.74 1.46 -12.92
CA ASP A 167 -8.66 2.32 -14.12
C ASP A 167 -9.46 3.64 -14.00
N LYS A 168 -9.96 3.97 -12.80
CA LYS A 168 -10.79 5.14 -12.50
C LYS A 168 -10.06 6.07 -11.55
N TRP A 169 -9.09 6.80 -12.08
CA TRP A 169 -8.57 7.98 -11.41
C TRP A 169 -9.66 9.05 -11.40
N ARG A 170 -9.91 9.67 -10.24
CA ARG A 170 -10.58 10.98 -10.24
C ARG A 170 -9.58 12.01 -10.73
N ASP A 171 -10.08 13.11 -11.29
CA ASP A 171 -9.29 14.30 -11.62
C ASP A 171 -8.70 14.92 -10.34
N PHE A 172 -7.74 14.24 -9.74
CA PHE A 172 -6.89 14.79 -8.71
C PHE A 172 -5.87 15.68 -9.43
N THR A 173 -6.26 16.93 -9.65
CA THR A 173 -5.35 17.96 -10.13
C THR A 173 -4.62 18.52 -8.91
N PHE A 174 -3.46 17.96 -8.56
CA PHE A 174 -2.44 18.81 -7.94
C PHE A 174 -2.11 19.86 -8.99
N ASP A 175 -2.69 21.05 -8.85
CA ASP A 175 -2.49 22.14 -9.81
C ASP A 175 -1.06 22.69 -9.62
N GLY A 176 -0.11 22.11 -10.37
CA GLY A 176 1.30 22.50 -10.34
C GLY A 176 2.29 21.34 -10.26
N ASP A 177 3.56 21.67 -10.02
CA ASP A 177 4.65 20.71 -9.84
C ASP A 177 4.58 20.08 -8.44
N ALA A 178 4.48 18.76 -8.34
CA ALA A 178 4.48 18.02 -7.08
C ALA A 178 5.67 18.40 -6.19
N ARG A 179 6.83 18.70 -6.80
CA ARG A 179 8.05 19.14 -6.09
C ARG A 179 7.86 20.46 -5.35
N ARG A 180 6.80 21.23 -5.64
CA ARG A 180 6.43 22.43 -4.88
C ARG A 180 6.12 22.10 -3.42
N CYS A 181 5.74 20.87 -3.09
CA CYS A 181 5.56 20.47 -1.68
C CYS A 181 6.90 20.54 -0.91
N ARG A 182 8.06 20.43 -1.58
CA ARG A 182 9.39 20.59 -0.97
C ARG A 182 9.64 22.01 -0.44
N THR A 183 8.87 23.02 -0.86
CA THR A 183 8.96 24.37 -0.25
C THR A 183 8.67 24.33 1.26
N LEU A 184 7.90 23.35 1.73
CA LEU A 184 7.64 23.16 3.16
C LEU A 184 8.85 22.60 3.95
N LEU A 185 9.91 22.12 3.29
CA LEU A 185 11.08 21.57 3.99
C LEU A 185 11.80 22.60 4.87
N ASN A 186 11.63 23.90 4.58
CA ASN A 186 12.19 24.99 5.38
C ASN A 186 11.18 25.60 6.36
N HIS A 187 9.99 25.03 6.49
CA HIS A 187 8.92 25.58 7.33
C HIS A 187 9.17 25.29 8.82
N GLY A 188 8.96 26.27 9.70
CA GLY A 188 9.25 26.15 11.15
C GLY A 188 8.43 25.08 11.89
N PHE A 189 7.22 24.79 11.42
CA PHE A 189 6.37 23.70 11.94
C PHE A 189 6.61 22.34 11.28
N LEU A 190 7.62 22.18 10.41
CA LEU A 190 7.93 20.88 9.81
C LEU A 190 8.30 19.87 10.92
N THR A 191 7.73 18.68 10.82
CA THR A 191 8.01 17.53 11.68
C THR A 191 8.70 16.42 10.87
N ARG A 192 9.29 15.44 11.55
CA ARG A 192 9.87 14.26 10.91
C ARG A 192 8.86 13.50 10.04
N GLN A 193 7.60 13.41 10.48
CA GLN A 193 6.54 12.70 9.76
C GLN A 193 6.21 13.37 8.43
N ASP A 194 6.38 14.69 8.37
CA ASP A 194 6.17 15.44 7.14
C ASP A 194 7.15 15.00 6.04
N LEU A 195 8.37 14.55 6.37
CA LEU A 195 9.28 13.99 5.38
C LEU A 195 8.72 12.73 4.72
N ARG A 196 8.04 11.85 5.48
CA ARG A 196 7.36 10.66 4.94
C ARG A 196 6.11 11.03 4.15
N LEU A 197 5.40 12.06 4.61
CA LEU A 197 4.17 12.54 3.98
C LEU A 197 4.47 13.16 2.62
N LEU A 198 5.40 14.11 2.58
CA LEU A 198 5.76 14.85 1.38
C LEU A 198 6.40 13.93 0.33
N SER A 199 7.23 12.96 0.73
CA SER A 199 7.77 11.99 -0.22
C SER A 199 6.68 11.13 -0.88
N GLN A 200 5.65 10.75 -0.10
CA GLN A 200 4.49 10.02 -0.63
C GLN A 200 3.59 10.89 -1.50
N VAL A 201 3.43 12.18 -1.21
CA VAL A 201 2.70 13.11 -2.09
C VAL A 201 3.40 13.23 -3.46
N GLU A 202 4.72 13.33 -3.50
CA GLU A 202 5.45 13.34 -4.77
C GLU A 202 5.32 12.01 -5.52
N LEU A 203 5.47 10.89 -4.81
CA LEU A 203 5.32 9.56 -5.40
C LEU A 203 3.91 9.36 -5.98
N LEU A 204 2.89 9.87 -5.27
CA LEU A 204 1.50 9.86 -5.71
C LEU A 204 1.33 10.55 -7.07
N VAL A 205 1.93 11.73 -7.26
CA VAL A 205 1.85 12.44 -8.54
C VAL A 205 2.61 11.71 -9.64
N LEU A 206 3.75 11.10 -9.34
CA LEU A 206 4.46 10.23 -10.29
C LEU A 206 3.57 9.05 -10.72
N GLN A 207 2.96 8.35 -9.77
CA GLN A 207 2.03 7.25 -10.04
C GLN A 207 0.81 7.70 -10.87
N ALA A 208 0.29 8.90 -10.63
CA ALA A 208 -0.81 9.48 -11.41
C ALA A 208 -0.43 9.73 -12.86
N LYS A 209 0.73 10.38 -13.08
CA LYS A 209 1.28 10.63 -14.41
C LYS A 209 1.45 9.31 -15.18
N LEU A 210 2.05 8.31 -14.53
CA LEU A 210 2.29 6.99 -15.13
C LEU A 210 1.00 6.29 -15.53
N SER A 211 0.00 6.30 -14.64
CA SER A 211 -1.29 5.65 -14.92
C SER A 211 -1.99 6.30 -16.11
N LYS A 212 -1.94 7.63 -16.20
CA LYS A 212 -2.46 8.35 -17.35
C LYS A 212 -1.72 7.98 -18.64
N THR A 213 -0.39 7.94 -18.61
CA THR A 213 0.42 7.51 -19.76
C THR A 213 0.03 6.12 -20.23
N PHE A 214 -0.16 5.15 -19.33
CA PHE A 214 -0.58 3.79 -19.71
C PHE A 214 -2.03 3.71 -20.19
N ALA A 215 -2.93 4.52 -19.65
CA ALA A 215 -4.32 4.56 -20.10
C ALA A 215 -4.48 5.16 -21.50
N ASP A 216 -3.65 6.17 -21.84
CA ASP A 216 -3.66 6.85 -23.14
C ASP A 216 -2.83 6.08 -24.20
N ALA A 217 -1.91 5.20 -23.76
CA ALA A 217 -1.04 4.43 -24.64
C ALA A 217 -1.83 3.40 -25.46
N HIS A 218 -1.84 3.58 -26.78
CA HIS A 218 -2.19 2.53 -27.74
C HIS A 218 -0.93 1.76 -28.20
N GLU A 219 0.17 2.03 -27.53
CA GLU A 219 1.53 1.69 -27.91
C GLU A 219 1.89 0.29 -27.40
N ARG A 220 2.64 -0.48 -28.21
CA ARG A 220 3.04 -1.87 -27.88
C ARG A 220 4.54 -2.06 -28.16
N GLY A 221 5.12 -3.14 -27.63
CA GLY A 221 6.52 -3.47 -27.82
C GLY A 221 7.48 -2.39 -27.30
N GLN A 222 8.36 -1.91 -28.17
CA GLN A 222 9.50 -1.05 -27.79
C GLN A 222 9.09 0.29 -27.14
N GLU A 223 7.94 0.85 -27.52
CA GLU A 223 7.50 2.13 -26.99
C GLU A 223 7.00 2.00 -25.55
N MET A 224 6.25 0.93 -25.25
CA MET A 224 5.88 0.54 -23.89
C MET A 224 7.12 0.28 -23.03
N MET A 225 8.13 -0.40 -23.58
CA MET A 225 9.43 -0.60 -22.93
C MET A 225 10.14 0.72 -22.60
N ASN A 226 10.08 1.71 -23.51
CA ASN A 226 10.66 3.03 -23.27
C ASN A 226 9.91 3.78 -22.16
N ILE A 227 8.56 3.71 -22.14
CA ILE A 227 7.74 4.29 -21.05
C ILE A 227 8.13 3.66 -19.71
N ALA A 228 8.21 2.32 -19.63
CA ALA A 228 8.59 1.61 -18.42
C ALA A 228 10.02 1.97 -17.95
N ARG A 229 10.98 2.10 -18.87
CA ARG A 229 12.36 2.54 -18.54
C ARG A 229 12.39 3.98 -18.04
N ASN A 230 11.64 4.89 -18.65
CA ASN A 230 11.52 6.27 -18.20
C ASN A 230 10.87 6.37 -16.81
N CYS A 231 9.85 5.57 -16.54
CA CYS A 231 9.26 5.45 -15.21
C CYS A 231 10.31 5.08 -14.15
N ARG A 232 11.14 4.06 -14.45
CA ARG A 232 12.19 3.64 -13.51
C ARG A 232 13.18 4.77 -13.23
N LEU A 233 13.60 5.52 -14.25
CA LEU A 233 14.47 6.69 -14.06
C LEU A 233 13.83 7.77 -13.18
N ASP A 234 12.54 8.08 -13.40
CA ASP A 234 11.80 9.04 -12.57
C ASP A 234 11.72 8.57 -11.10
N LEU A 235 11.51 7.26 -10.87
CA LEU A 235 11.49 6.66 -9.53
C LEU A 235 12.87 6.65 -8.87
N ASP A 236 13.94 6.40 -9.62
CA ASP A 236 15.32 6.43 -9.14
C ASP A 236 15.69 7.85 -8.67
N ILE A 237 15.38 8.86 -9.48
CA ILE A 237 15.60 10.27 -9.12
C ILE A 237 14.81 10.64 -7.86
N TRP A 238 13.53 10.26 -7.79
CA TRP A 238 12.71 10.51 -6.61
C TRP A 238 13.31 9.86 -5.36
N TYR A 239 13.75 8.59 -5.46
CA TYR A 239 14.34 7.86 -4.36
C TYR A 239 15.64 8.51 -3.89
N ASP A 240 16.58 8.79 -4.79
CA ASP A 240 17.89 9.35 -4.46
C ASP A 240 17.77 10.76 -3.84
N ASP A 241 16.84 11.58 -4.34
CA ASP A 241 16.54 12.88 -3.75
C ASP A 241 16.00 12.75 -2.34
N TRP A 242 14.96 11.93 -2.13
CA TRP A 242 14.32 11.79 -0.82
C TRP A 242 15.20 11.08 0.19
N ALA A 243 16.01 10.10 -0.23
CA ALA A 243 17.01 9.48 0.63
C ALA A 243 17.99 10.54 1.15
N ARG A 244 18.56 11.35 0.25
CA ARG A 244 19.46 12.45 0.63
C ARG A 244 18.78 13.49 1.52
N ILE A 245 17.53 13.86 1.24
CA ILE A 245 16.77 14.80 2.09
C ILE A 245 16.56 14.22 3.48
N MET A 246 16.16 12.95 3.59
CA MET A 246 15.94 12.29 4.89
C MET A 246 17.24 12.15 5.69
N GLU A 247 18.35 11.82 5.03
CA GLU A 247 19.68 11.70 5.64
C GLU A 247 20.28 13.04 6.05
N SER A 248 20.06 14.10 5.28
CA SER A 248 20.60 15.44 5.56
C SER A 248 19.69 16.29 6.46
N SER A 249 18.48 15.81 6.77
CA SER A 249 17.54 16.57 7.57
C SER A 249 18.08 16.84 8.99
N ALA A 250 17.74 18.01 9.54
CA ALA A 250 18.06 18.35 10.93
C ALA A 250 17.43 17.40 11.96
N PHE A 251 16.54 16.51 11.52
CA PHE A 251 15.88 15.47 12.32
C PHE A 251 16.59 14.12 12.29
N LEU A 252 17.89 14.07 11.97
CA LEU A 252 18.72 12.87 12.11
C LEU A 252 18.40 12.16 13.43
N SER A 253 17.83 10.97 13.32
CA SER A 253 17.21 10.27 14.44
C SER A 253 17.45 8.77 14.33
N PRO A 254 17.30 8.01 15.44
CA PRO A 254 17.33 6.55 15.39
C PRO A 254 16.27 5.95 14.46
N GLU A 255 15.28 6.72 13.99
CA GLU A 255 14.23 6.26 13.07
C GLU A 255 14.56 6.48 11.60
N THR A 256 15.63 7.23 11.26
CA THR A 256 16.05 7.45 9.88
C THR A 256 16.21 6.14 9.09
N PRO A 257 16.81 5.07 9.63
CA PRO A 257 16.83 3.76 8.96
C PRO A 257 15.44 3.22 8.61
N SER A 258 14.46 3.36 9.51
CA SER A 258 13.06 2.96 9.24
C SER A 258 12.42 3.78 8.12
N MET A 259 12.75 5.07 8.01
CA MET A 259 12.26 5.94 6.93
C MET A 259 12.83 5.50 5.58
N LEU A 260 14.15 5.26 5.51
CA LEU A 260 14.83 4.84 4.30
C LEU A 260 14.37 3.45 3.84
N VAL A 261 14.16 2.52 4.77
CA VAL A 261 13.56 1.21 4.50
C VAL A 261 12.16 1.38 3.91
N GLY A 262 11.33 2.25 4.48
CA GLY A 262 10.01 2.57 3.92
C GLY A 262 10.07 3.16 2.51
N LEU A 263 11.02 4.07 2.26
CA LEU A 263 11.26 4.69 0.96
C LEU A 263 11.65 3.65 -0.11
N GLN A 264 12.61 2.76 0.22
CA GLN A 264 13.05 1.66 -0.65
C GLN A 264 11.91 0.70 -0.97
N MET A 265 11.07 0.37 0.02
CA MET A 265 9.89 -0.46 -0.20
C MET A 265 8.88 0.18 -1.14
N GLN A 266 8.67 1.49 -1.05
CA GLN A 266 7.74 2.22 -1.93
C GLN A 266 8.29 2.32 -3.35
N ARG A 267 9.59 2.56 -3.52
CA ARG A 267 10.28 2.55 -4.81
C ARG A 267 10.09 1.21 -5.52
N SER A 268 10.58 0.13 -4.91
CA SER A 268 10.51 -1.23 -5.48
C SER A 268 9.08 -1.67 -5.76
N TRP A 269 8.15 -1.40 -4.84
CA TRP A 269 6.73 -1.68 -5.05
C TRP A 269 6.15 -0.92 -6.25
N THR A 270 6.42 0.38 -6.36
CA THR A 270 5.90 1.20 -7.46
C THR A 270 6.44 0.75 -8.81
N GLU A 271 7.70 0.32 -8.86
CA GLU A 271 8.32 -0.21 -10.09
C GLU A 271 7.65 -1.53 -10.55
N VAL A 272 7.46 -2.50 -9.64
CA VAL A 272 6.75 -3.76 -9.95
C VAL A 272 5.36 -3.46 -10.51
N MET A 273 4.68 -2.54 -9.85
CA MET A 273 3.33 -2.12 -10.17
C MET A 273 3.22 -1.39 -11.51
N CYS A 274 4.20 -0.54 -11.83
CA CYS A 274 4.32 0.07 -13.15
C CYS A 274 4.48 -0.98 -14.25
N LEU A 275 5.39 -1.95 -14.06
CA LEU A 275 5.65 -3.01 -15.04
C LEU A 275 4.42 -3.91 -15.24
N CYS A 276 3.75 -4.30 -14.16
CA CYS A 276 2.52 -5.11 -14.25
C CYS A 276 1.39 -4.36 -14.96
N ARG A 277 1.27 -3.03 -14.78
CA ARG A 277 0.31 -2.22 -15.53
C ARG A 277 0.66 -2.08 -17.01
N ALA A 278 1.93 -1.89 -17.32
CA ALA A 278 2.41 -1.88 -18.70
C ALA A 278 1.98 -3.17 -19.41
N ILE A 279 2.18 -4.33 -18.78
CA ILE A 279 1.73 -5.62 -19.31
C ILE A 279 0.20 -5.68 -19.43
N ARG A 280 -0.54 -5.30 -18.37
CA ARG A 280 -2.03 -5.27 -18.40
C ARG A 280 -2.57 -4.43 -19.56
N SER A 281 -1.94 -3.27 -19.85
CA SER A 281 -2.36 -2.36 -20.92
C SER A 281 -2.20 -2.94 -22.32
N THR A 282 -1.37 -3.98 -22.49
CA THR A 282 -1.24 -4.69 -23.78
C THR A 282 -2.47 -5.56 -24.08
N GLY A 283 -3.17 -5.99 -23.02
CA GLY A 283 -4.30 -6.92 -23.08
C GLY A 283 -3.90 -8.40 -23.24
N ILE A 284 -2.61 -8.73 -23.19
CA ILE A 284 -2.11 -10.09 -23.36
C ILE A 284 -1.83 -10.70 -21.98
N GLU A 285 -2.69 -11.63 -21.55
CA GLU A 285 -2.55 -12.32 -20.26
C GLU A 285 -1.90 -13.71 -20.40
N ASP A 286 -2.01 -14.34 -21.56
CA ASP A 286 -1.39 -15.63 -21.87
C ASP A 286 0.06 -15.45 -22.26
N ILE A 287 0.97 -16.00 -21.45
CA ILE A 287 2.41 -15.89 -21.65
C ILE A 287 2.89 -16.66 -22.88
N THR A 288 2.18 -17.71 -23.30
CA THR A 288 2.54 -18.47 -24.51
C THR A 288 2.34 -17.64 -25.78
N ALA A 289 1.36 -16.73 -25.75
CA ALA A 289 1.04 -15.79 -26.83
C ALA A 289 1.74 -14.43 -26.67
N MET A 290 2.53 -14.23 -25.61
CA MET A 290 3.17 -12.96 -25.29
C MET A 290 4.40 -12.71 -26.18
N PRO A 291 4.47 -11.57 -26.88
CA PRO A 291 5.66 -11.23 -27.67
C PRO A 291 6.89 -11.01 -26.78
N ALA A 292 8.07 -11.03 -27.40
CA ALA A 292 9.35 -11.03 -26.69
C ALA A 292 9.54 -9.76 -25.85
N GLU A 293 9.11 -8.60 -26.36
CA GLU A 293 9.21 -7.31 -25.69
C GLU A 293 8.31 -7.24 -24.44
N GLU A 294 7.06 -7.68 -24.53
CA GLU A 294 6.15 -7.75 -23.39
C GLU A 294 6.61 -8.78 -22.35
N ARG A 295 7.20 -9.90 -22.81
CA ARG A 295 7.83 -10.88 -21.92
C ARG A 295 9.05 -10.29 -21.21
N GLU A 296 9.83 -9.42 -21.87
CA GLU A 296 10.93 -8.67 -21.23
C GLU A 296 10.42 -7.75 -20.11
N LEU A 297 9.24 -7.12 -20.24
CA LEU A 297 8.62 -6.35 -19.14
C LEU A 297 8.38 -7.23 -17.91
N LEU A 298 7.89 -8.44 -18.11
CA LEU A 298 7.60 -9.38 -17.02
C LEU A 298 8.89 -9.89 -16.35
N GLU A 299 9.92 -10.17 -17.15
CA GLU A 299 11.26 -10.49 -16.64
C GLU A 299 11.86 -9.33 -15.83
N MET A 300 11.74 -8.10 -16.33
CA MET A 300 12.18 -6.90 -15.61
C MET A 300 11.48 -6.74 -14.26
N ALA A 301 10.24 -7.23 -14.10
CA ALA A 301 9.49 -7.12 -12.85
C ALA A 301 10.03 -8.03 -11.73
N LYS A 302 10.72 -9.13 -12.08
CA LYS A 302 11.28 -10.07 -11.09
C LYS A 302 12.28 -9.40 -10.14
N LYS A 303 13.16 -8.54 -10.67
CA LYS A 303 14.20 -7.86 -9.88
C LYS A 303 13.63 -6.93 -8.80
N PRO A 304 12.84 -5.89 -9.12
CA PRO A 304 12.27 -5.01 -8.09
C PRO A 304 11.34 -5.75 -7.15
N LEU A 305 10.67 -6.83 -7.61
CA LEU A 305 9.86 -7.69 -6.74
C LEU A 305 10.70 -8.44 -5.70
N LYS A 306 11.82 -9.04 -6.13
CA LYS A 306 12.79 -9.68 -5.23
C LYS A 306 13.37 -8.67 -4.25
N GLU A 307 13.73 -7.46 -4.71
CA GLU A 307 14.20 -6.38 -3.84
C GLU A 307 13.15 -5.99 -2.78
N HIS A 308 11.89 -5.86 -3.17
CA HIS A 308 10.79 -5.56 -2.25
C HIS A 308 10.64 -6.62 -1.16
N GLN A 309 10.56 -7.90 -1.56
CA GLN A 309 10.43 -9.04 -0.65
C GLN A 309 11.62 -9.16 0.30
N MET A 310 12.85 -9.02 -0.23
CA MET A 310 14.08 -9.07 0.56
C MET A 310 14.14 -7.93 1.57
N THR A 311 13.83 -6.70 1.15
CA THR A 311 13.82 -5.53 2.03
C THR A 311 12.83 -5.74 3.17
N MET A 312 11.65 -6.30 2.90
CA MET A 312 10.67 -6.62 3.93
C MET A 312 11.14 -7.71 4.90
N CYS A 313 11.71 -8.80 4.39
CA CYS A 313 12.17 -9.94 5.21
C CYS A 313 13.40 -9.62 6.07
N ALA A 314 14.32 -8.80 5.55
CA ALA A 314 15.58 -8.45 6.22
C ALA A 314 15.40 -7.41 7.34
N ASN A 315 14.41 -6.51 7.22
CA ASN A 315 14.27 -5.37 8.13
C ASN A 315 13.25 -5.63 9.25
N VAL A 316 13.55 -6.60 10.12
CA VAL A 316 12.66 -6.95 11.24
C VAL A 316 12.47 -5.77 12.19
N GLU A 317 13.56 -5.14 12.64
CA GLU A 317 13.57 -4.09 13.66
C GLU A 317 13.07 -2.73 13.15
N HIS A 318 13.10 -2.52 11.84
CA HIS A 318 12.77 -1.24 11.22
C HIS A 318 11.44 -1.25 10.46
N TYR A 319 10.86 -2.43 10.23
CA TYR A 319 9.59 -2.58 9.52
C TYR A 319 8.66 -3.62 10.14
N LEU A 320 9.08 -4.88 10.26
CA LEU A 320 8.16 -5.96 10.68
C LEU A 320 7.69 -5.84 12.13
N CYS A 321 8.48 -5.28 13.04
CA CYS A 321 8.04 -5.04 14.42
C CYS A 321 6.79 -4.14 14.50
N TRP A 322 6.58 -3.29 13.49
CA TRP A 322 5.43 -2.38 13.40
C TRP A 322 4.23 -2.97 12.65
N PHE A 323 4.35 -4.18 12.10
CA PHE A 323 3.32 -4.78 11.25
C PHE A 323 1.98 -4.99 11.97
N ARG A 324 2.01 -5.12 13.29
CA ARG A 324 0.81 -5.16 14.15
C ARG A 324 -0.09 -3.94 13.98
N HIS A 325 0.53 -2.78 13.79
CA HIS A 325 -0.14 -1.48 13.66
C HIS A 325 -0.43 -1.13 12.20
N ALA A 326 -0.01 -1.99 11.26
CA ALA A 326 -0.08 -1.70 9.85
C ALA A 326 -1.53 -1.71 9.34
N ILE A 327 -1.81 -0.79 8.42
CA ILE A 327 -3.10 -0.66 7.74
C ILE A 327 -3.33 -1.85 6.79
N ASP A 328 -4.59 -2.09 6.43
CA ASP A 328 -4.98 -3.22 5.57
C ASP A 328 -4.19 -3.27 4.25
N TYR A 329 -3.89 -2.11 3.66
CA TYR A 329 -3.07 -2.02 2.44
C TYR A 329 -1.68 -2.65 2.59
N VAL A 330 -1.05 -2.52 3.76
CA VAL A 330 0.30 -3.06 4.01
C VAL A 330 0.25 -4.59 4.11
N TRP A 331 -0.80 -5.14 4.74
CA TRP A 331 -1.06 -6.59 4.77
C TRP A 331 -1.33 -7.14 3.37
N ALA A 332 -2.13 -6.42 2.59
CA ALA A 332 -2.45 -6.79 1.21
C ALA A 332 -1.21 -6.78 0.33
N LYS A 333 -0.42 -5.70 0.36
CA LYS A 333 0.84 -5.54 -0.38
C LYS A 333 1.84 -6.66 -0.05
N CYS A 334 2.03 -6.96 1.22
CA CYS A 334 2.91 -8.04 1.69
C CYS A 334 2.48 -9.38 1.08
N THR A 335 1.23 -9.77 1.30
CA THR A 335 0.67 -11.03 0.80
C THR A 335 0.75 -11.13 -0.70
N PHE A 336 0.32 -10.08 -1.40
CA PHE A 336 0.30 -10.01 -2.85
C PHE A 336 1.70 -10.12 -3.43
N SER A 337 2.70 -9.48 -2.83
CA SER A 337 4.07 -9.53 -3.35
C SER A 337 4.61 -10.96 -3.42
N PHE A 338 4.32 -11.80 -2.42
CA PHE A 338 4.71 -13.21 -2.42
C PHE A 338 3.90 -14.03 -3.42
N LEU A 339 2.58 -13.81 -3.48
CA LEU A 339 1.73 -14.48 -4.45
C LEU A 339 2.16 -14.18 -5.89
N LEU A 340 2.36 -12.90 -6.23
CA LEU A 340 2.86 -12.49 -7.54
C LEU A 340 4.23 -13.08 -7.82
N GLY A 341 5.16 -13.03 -6.86
CA GLY A 341 6.53 -13.52 -7.07
C GLY A 341 6.61 -15.02 -7.30
N LEU A 342 5.79 -15.80 -6.59
CA LEU A 342 5.67 -17.24 -6.83
C LEU A 342 4.99 -17.52 -8.19
N LYS A 343 3.98 -16.74 -8.54
CA LYS A 343 3.28 -16.86 -9.83
C LYS A 343 4.19 -16.55 -11.01
N ILE A 344 4.93 -15.44 -10.98
CA ILE A 344 5.88 -15.08 -12.03
C ILE A 344 6.98 -16.14 -12.17
N ARG A 345 7.53 -16.66 -11.08
CA ARG A 345 8.57 -17.71 -11.17
C ARG A 345 8.05 -19.04 -11.70
N ARG A 346 6.77 -19.35 -11.51
CA ARG A 346 6.16 -20.53 -12.13
C ARG A 346 5.99 -20.33 -13.63
N LEU A 347 5.50 -19.16 -14.01
CA LEU A 347 5.19 -18.75 -15.38
C LEU A 347 6.45 -18.48 -16.23
N LEU A 348 7.52 -18.03 -15.59
CA LEU A 348 8.82 -17.75 -16.17
C LEU A 348 9.90 -18.37 -15.27
N PRO A 349 10.11 -19.70 -15.35
CA PRO A 349 11.04 -20.40 -14.49
C PRO A 349 12.46 -19.88 -14.65
N ASP A 350 13.03 -19.42 -13.51
CA ASP A 350 14.47 -19.18 -13.36
C ASP A 350 15.15 -20.51 -12.95
N THR A 351 16.03 -20.51 -11.95
CA THR A 351 16.52 -21.73 -11.31
C THR A 351 15.56 -22.18 -10.20
N ASP A 352 15.43 -23.50 -10.01
CA ASP A 352 14.62 -24.08 -8.93
C ASP A 352 15.03 -23.56 -7.54
N GLU A 353 16.31 -23.22 -7.36
CA GLU A 353 16.87 -22.66 -6.12
C GLU A 353 16.22 -21.32 -5.73
N ASP A 354 15.95 -20.42 -6.69
CA ASP A 354 15.36 -19.11 -6.42
C ASP A 354 13.89 -19.23 -5.96
N SER A 355 13.15 -20.19 -6.50
CA SER A 355 11.77 -20.50 -6.09
C SER A 355 11.71 -21.10 -4.69
N LEU A 356 12.61 -22.03 -4.38
CA LEU A 356 12.74 -22.61 -3.03
C LEU A 356 13.18 -21.57 -2.01
N LEU A 357 14.09 -20.67 -2.38
CA LEU A 357 14.50 -19.55 -1.54
C LEU A 357 13.32 -18.62 -1.23
N LEU A 358 12.52 -18.23 -2.22
CA LEU A 358 11.35 -17.40 -1.94
C LEU A 358 10.36 -18.10 -1.00
N LEU A 359 10.11 -19.40 -1.20
CA LEU A 359 9.20 -20.16 -0.35
C LEU A 359 9.69 -20.25 1.10
N SER A 360 10.98 -20.50 1.30
CA SER A 360 11.57 -20.53 2.66
C SER A 360 11.44 -19.18 3.35
N GLN A 361 11.77 -18.08 2.66
CA GLN A 361 11.59 -16.72 3.17
C GLN A 361 10.13 -16.41 3.48
N GLY A 362 9.21 -16.84 2.61
CA GLY A 362 7.77 -16.66 2.79
C GLY A 362 7.24 -17.40 4.03
N ARG A 363 7.71 -18.63 4.27
CA ARG A 363 7.38 -19.41 5.48
C ARG A 363 7.90 -18.74 6.75
N ASP A 364 9.14 -18.28 6.74
CA ASP A 364 9.73 -17.58 7.89
C ASP A 364 8.99 -16.28 8.19
N LEU A 365 8.63 -15.53 7.16
CA LEU A 365 7.82 -14.32 7.29
C LEU A 365 6.42 -14.65 7.83
N LEU A 366 5.77 -15.68 7.31
CA LEU A 366 4.44 -16.12 7.75
C LEU A 366 4.44 -16.46 9.24
N LEU A 367 5.44 -17.21 9.72
CA LEU A 367 5.59 -17.53 11.15
C LEU A 367 5.79 -16.27 12.00
N LYS A 368 6.58 -15.30 11.53
CA LYS A 368 6.76 -14.01 12.21
C LYS A 368 5.43 -13.23 12.27
N LEU A 369 4.70 -13.14 11.17
CA LEU A 369 3.41 -12.45 11.09
C LEU A 369 2.33 -13.11 11.97
N GLN A 370 2.31 -14.44 12.04
CA GLN A 370 1.41 -15.18 12.94
C GLN A 370 1.69 -14.85 14.42
N ARG A 371 2.97 -14.70 14.79
CA ARG A 371 3.36 -14.28 16.15
C ARG A 371 3.01 -12.83 16.46
N ILE A 372 3.13 -11.94 15.47
CA ILE A 372 2.74 -10.53 15.59
C ILE A 372 1.22 -10.41 15.81
N GLY A 373 0.46 -11.30 15.18
CA GLY A 373 -0.99 -11.32 15.26
C GLY A 373 -1.67 -10.37 14.28
N THR A 374 -3.00 -10.42 14.25
CA THR A 374 -3.85 -9.62 13.35
C THR A 374 -4.78 -8.72 14.15
N ILE A 375 -5.31 -7.70 13.48
CA ILE A 375 -6.19 -6.69 14.09
C ILE A 375 -7.62 -7.25 14.11
N GLY A 376 -8.24 -7.25 15.28
CA GLY A 376 -9.63 -7.69 15.44
C GLY A 376 -10.64 -6.62 15.05
N GLY A 377 -11.80 -7.02 14.52
CA GLY A 377 -12.96 -6.14 14.34
C GLY A 377 -12.78 -5.03 13.30
N GLY A 378 -13.22 -5.28 12.06
CA GLY A 378 -13.31 -4.29 10.97
C GLY A 378 -12.17 -4.32 9.95
N SER A 379 -11.00 -4.84 10.30
CA SER A 379 -9.83 -5.00 9.42
C SER A 379 -9.85 -6.32 8.65
N ASN A 380 -9.28 -6.32 7.44
CA ASN A 380 -9.08 -7.50 6.60
C ASN A 380 -7.72 -8.20 6.81
N SER A 381 -6.89 -7.75 7.76
CA SER A 381 -5.57 -8.32 8.04
C SER A 381 -5.56 -9.86 8.21
N LYS A 382 -6.56 -10.42 8.89
CA LYS A 382 -6.71 -11.88 9.04
C LYS A 382 -7.01 -12.60 7.71
N SER A 383 -7.80 -11.98 6.84
CA SER A 383 -8.08 -12.48 5.50
C SER A 383 -6.80 -12.55 4.68
N TYR A 384 -6.00 -11.47 4.64
CA TYR A 384 -4.76 -11.46 3.90
C TYR A 384 -3.73 -12.46 4.45
N LEU A 385 -3.60 -12.57 5.78
CA LEU A 385 -2.72 -13.58 6.40
C LEU A 385 -3.15 -15.01 6.04
N HIS A 386 -4.46 -15.29 5.98
CA HIS A 386 -4.98 -16.58 5.55
C HIS A 386 -4.66 -16.85 4.07
N VAL A 387 -4.87 -15.87 3.20
CA VAL A 387 -4.49 -15.98 1.79
C VAL A 387 -2.99 -16.23 1.65
N PHE A 388 -2.15 -15.53 2.43
CA PHE A 388 -0.70 -15.74 2.40
C PHE A 388 -0.32 -17.18 2.78
N HIS A 389 -0.91 -17.71 3.86
CA HIS A 389 -0.72 -19.09 4.25
C HIS A 389 -1.12 -20.07 3.14
N THR A 390 -2.30 -19.88 2.55
CA THR A 390 -2.81 -20.74 1.47
C THR A 390 -1.92 -20.67 0.24
N THR A 391 -1.42 -19.48 -0.14
CA THR A 391 -0.45 -19.32 -1.22
C THR A 391 0.79 -20.18 -0.97
N ILE A 392 1.43 -20.03 0.19
CA ILE A 392 2.66 -20.76 0.52
C ILE A 392 2.43 -22.28 0.51
N GLU A 393 1.31 -22.74 1.06
CA GLU A 393 0.96 -24.16 1.08
C GLU A 393 0.70 -24.73 -0.33
N LYS A 394 -0.08 -24.04 -1.16
CA LYS A 394 -0.38 -24.49 -2.53
C LYS A 394 0.89 -24.59 -3.38
N TYR A 395 1.74 -23.55 -3.36
CA TYR A 395 2.99 -23.57 -4.10
C TYR A 395 3.95 -24.65 -3.60
N TRP A 396 4.04 -24.86 -2.29
CA TRP A 396 4.90 -25.90 -1.74
C TRP A 396 4.45 -27.30 -2.18
N ARG A 397 3.15 -27.58 -2.19
CA ARG A 397 2.60 -28.87 -2.66
C ARG A 397 2.87 -29.09 -4.14
N SER A 398 2.65 -28.07 -4.96
CA SER A 398 2.93 -28.13 -6.40
C SER A 398 4.39 -28.47 -6.69
N LEU A 399 5.35 -27.87 -5.98
CA LEU A 399 6.77 -28.17 -6.16
C LEU A 399 7.15 -29.58 -5.69
N GLY A 400 6.61 -30.02 -4.55
CA GLY A 400 6.83 -31.40 -4.07
C GLY A 400 6.28 -32.45 -5.04
N GLN A 401 5.12 -32.20 -5.64
CA GLN A 401 4.51 -33.07 -6.63
C GLN A 401 5.23 -33.05 -7.98
N GLN A 402 5.80 -31.92 -8.41
CA GLN A 402 6.67 -31.84 -9.58
C GLN A 402 7.95 -32.66 -9.41
N GLN A 403 8.58 -32.64 -8.23
CA GLN A 403 9.74 -33.49 -7.95
C GLN A 403 9.38 -34.99 -8.00
N ILE A 404 8.25 -35.38 -7.41
CA ILE A 404 7.76 -36.77 -7.47
C ILE A 404 7.45 -37.19 -8.91
N PHE A 405 6.85 -36.31 -9.72
CA PHE A 405 6.58 -36.57 -11.14
C PHE A 405 7.87 -36.78 -11.95
N ASN A 406 8.86 -35.91 -11.76
CA ASN A 406 10.16 -36.04 -12.43
C ASN A 406 10.89 -37.34 -12.05
N ASP A 407 10.75 -37.79 -10.80
CA ASP A 407 11.33 -39.07 -10.33
C ASP A 407 10.50 -40.30 -10.81
N SER A 408 9.20 -40.12 -11.08
CA SER A 408 8.26 -41.21 -11.39
C SER A 408 7.91 -41.35 -12.88
N ALA A 409 8.51 -40.55 -13.76
CA ALA A 409 8.31 -40.56 -15.22
C ALA A 409 8.64 -41.91 -15.92
N ALA A 410 8.99 -42.96 -15.16
CA ALA A 410 9.19 -44.33 -15.62
C ALA A 410 7.95 -45.24 -15.47
N SER A 411 6.83 -44.79 -14.91
CA SER A 411 5.62 -45.63 -14.77
C SER A 411 4.31 -44.86 -14.89
N THR A 412 3.47 -45.22 -15.87
CA THR A 412 2.08 -44.78 -16.03
C THR A 412 1.23 -45.21 -14.84
N SER A 413 0.91 -44.27 -13.94
CA SER A 413 0.07 -44.49 -12.75
C SER A 413 -1.03 -43.40 -12.62
N PRO A 414 -2.05 -43.60 -11.75
CA PRO A 414 -3.13 -42.66 -11.45
C PRO A 414 -2.70 -41.31 -10.85
N ASP A 415 -1.43 -41.12 -10.51
CA ASP A 415 -0.91 -39.90 -9.85
C ASP A 415 -0.86 -38.67 -10.77
N ILE A 416 -0.90 -38.85 -12.09
CA ILE A 416 -0.85 -37.76 -13.08
C ILE A 416 -2.00 -36.77 -12.89
N TRP A 417 -3.21 -37.27 -12.61
CA TRP A 417 -4.39 -36.43 -12.39
C TRP A 417 -4.28 -35.58 -11.12
N GLN A 418 -3.60 -36.07 -10.08
CA GLN A 418 -3.40 -35.30 -8.84
C GLN A 418 -2.38 -34.17 -9.03
N VAL A 419 -1.32 -34.41 -9.81
CA VAL A 419 -0.34 -33.37 -10.18
C VAL A 419 -1.01 -32.31 -11.06
N PHE A 420 -1.82 -32.74 -12.03
CA PHE A 420 -2.56 -31.86 -12.91
C PHE A 420 -3.60 -31.01 -12.16
N ASP A 421 -4.38 -31.62 -11.26
CA ASP A 421 -5.37 -30.90 -10.44
C ASP A 421 -4.69 -29.86 -9.53
N ALA A 422 -3.52 -30.19 -8.95
CA ALA A 422 -2.78 -29.25 -8.11
C ALA A 422 -2.16 -28.10 -8.90
N GLN A 423 -1.68 -28.35 -10.12
CA GLN A 423 -1.21 -27.30 -11.03
C GLN A 423 -2.37 -26.40 -11.48
N LEU A 424 -3.48 -26.98 -11.91
CA LEU A 424 -4.66 -26.23 -12.32
C LEU A 424 -5.25 -25.37 -11.18
N ASP A 425 -5.35 -25.93 -9.97
CA ASP A 425 -5.81 -25.21 -8.77
C ASP A 425 -4.86 -24.08 -8.34
N LEU A 426 -3.59 -24.14 -8.73
CA LEU A 426 -2.61 -23.09 -8.49
C LEU A 426 -2.67 -22.00 -9.57
N ASP A 427 -2.87 -22.38 -10.83
CA ASP A 427 -2.95 -21.49 -11.97
C ASP A 427 -4.17 -20.57 -11.88
N LEU A 428 -5.29 -21.16 -11.47
CA LEU A 428 -6.55 -20.49 -11.22
C LEU A 428 -6.61 -19.80 -9.85
N PHE A 429 -5.56 -19.91 -9.02
CA PHE A 429 -5.57 -19.30 -7.70
C PHE A 429 -5.39 -17.78 -7.78
N ILE A 430 -6.51 -17.09 -7.85
CA ILE A 430 -6.59 -15.63 -7.87
C ILE A 430 -7.53 -15.20 -6.74
N PRO A 431 -6.98 -14.80 -5.57
CA PRO A 431 -7.80 -14.34 -4.46
C PRO A 431 -8.56 -13.06 -4.84
N GLU A 432 -9.89 -13.11 -4.76
CA GLU A 432 -10.79 -12.01 -5.13
C GLU A 432 -10.46 -10.71 -4.38
N GLN A 433 -9.91 -10.79 -3.17
CA GLN A 433 -9.51 -9.61 -2.40
C GLN A 433 -8.49 -8.75 -3.15
N PHE A 434 -7.60 -9.34 -3.95
CA PHE A 434 -6.59 -8.57 -4.69
C PHE A 434 -7.12 -8.01 -6.01
N VAL A 435 -8.13 -8.65 -6.61
CA VAL A 435 -8.73 -8.22 -7.87
C VAL A 435 -9.86 -7.21 -7.64
N LEU A 436 -10.76 -7.48 -6.69
CA LEU A 436 -11.95 -6.67 -6.45
C LEU A 436 -11.72 -5.53 -5.46
N GLU A 437 -10.95 -5.76 -4.38
CA GLU A 437 -10.73 -4.71 -3.37
C GLU A 437 -9.64 -3.73 -3.83
N TRP A 438 -8.49 -4.24 -4.27
CA TRP A 438 -7.31 -3.43 -4.58
C TRP A 438 -7.01 -3.26 -6.08
N ASP A 439 -7.51 -4.17 -6.92
CA ASP A 439 -7.24 -4.28 -8.37
C ASP A 439 -5.74 -4.37 -8.72
N PHE A 440 -4.95 -5.10 -7.92
CA PHE A 440 -3.53 -5.24 -8.19
C PHE A 440 -3.26 -6.02 -9.50
N PRO A 441 -2.48 -5.46 -10.44
CA PRO A 441 -2.23 -6.07 -11.76
C PRO A 441 -1.24 -7.24 -11.68
N GLY A 442 -1.36 -8.18 -12.61
CA GLY A 442 -0.38 -9.27 -12.82
C GLY A 442 -0.80 -10.65 -12.30
N LEU A 443 -1.81 -10.75 -11.42
CA LEU A 443 -2.33 -12.06 -11.01
C LEU A 443 -3.24 -12.73 -12.04
N THR A 444 -3.69 -12.01 -13.06
CA THR A 444 -4.50 -12.59 -14.14
C THR A 444 -3.65 -13.33 -15.18
N LEU A 445 -2.33 -13.16 -15.18
CA LEU A 445 -1.42 -13.85 -16.09
C LEU A 445 -1.56 -15.37 -15.98
N PHE A 446 -1.52 -16.08 -17.10
CA PHE A 446 -1.58 -17.54 -17.13
C PHE A 446 -0.77 -18.11 -18.30
N GLU A 447 -0.62 -19.42 -18.32
CA GLU A 447 -0.01 -20.17 -19.41
C GLU A 447 -1.07 -21.13 -19.96
N SER A 448 -1.42 -21.00 -21.25
CA SER A 448 -2.31 -21.99 -21.88
C SER A 448 -1.61 -23.34 -21.97
N PRO A 449 -2.25 -24.46 -21.55
CA PRO A 449 -1.62 -25.76 -21.67
C PRO A 449 -1.40 -26.11 -23.15
N SER A 450 -0.14 -26.25 -23.57
CA SER A 450 0.22 -26.75 -24.90
C SER A 450 -0.34 -28.16 -25.16
N TYR A 451 -0.47 -28.97 -24.10
CA TYR A 451 -1.04 -30.32 -24.15
C TYR A 451 -2.50 -30.39 -24.57
N TRP A 452 -3.32 -29.33 -24.44
CA TRP A 452 -4.70 -29.38 -24.92
C TRP A 452 -4.79 -29.38 -26.45
N VAL A 453 -3.80 -28.78 -27.13
CA VAL A 453 -3.71 -28.80 -28.59
C VAL A 453 -3.25 -30.17 -29.07
N ASP A 454 -2.19 -30.73 -28.46
CA ASP A 454 -1.70 -32.08 -28.79
C ASP A 454 -2.72 -33.17 -28.46
N PHE A 455 -3.44 -33.05 -27.34
CA PHE A 455 -4.51 -33.99 -26.95
C PHE A 455 -5.74 -33.90 -27.85
N LEU A 456 -6.18 -32.69 -28.22
CA LEU A 456 -7.29 -32.54 -29.16
C LEU A 456 -6.90 -33.04 -30.56
N ASP A 457 -5.65 -32.81 -30.99
CA ASP A 457 -5.13 -33.36 -32.24
C ASP A 457 -5.03 -34.90 -32.18
N GLU A 458 -4.69 -35.51 -31.04
CA GLU A 458 -4.74 -36.97 -30.85
C GLU A 458 -6.19 -37.49 -30.91
N VAL A 459 -7.12 -36.86 -30.21
CA VAL A 459 -8.54 -37.29 -30.14
C VAL A 459 -9.28 -37.08 -31.47
N ILE A 460 -8.92 -36.04 -32.23
CA ILE A 460 -9.53 -35.76 -33.54
C ILE A 460 -8.90 -36.63 -34.64
N ASN A 461 -7.62 -37.01 -34.53
CA ASN A 461 -6.98 -37.90 -35.50
C ASN A 461 -7.26 -39.41 -35.25
N ASP A 462 -7.76 -39.78 -34.07
CA ASP A 462 -8.24 -41.13 -33.74
C ASP A 462 -9.77 -41.32 -33.96
N SER A 463 -10.46 -40.35 -34.57
CA SER A 463 -11.86 -40.44 -35.03
C SER A 463 -11.97 -40.41 -36.55
#